data_AF-A0A3D5PBQ3-F1
#
_entry.id   AF-A0A3D5PBQ3-F1
#
_cell.length_a   1.000
_cell.length_b   1.000
_cell.length_c   1.000
_cell.angle_alpha   90.00
_cell.angle_beta   90.00
_cell.angle_gamma   90.00
#
_symmetry.space_group_name_H-M   'P 1'
#
loop_
_entity.id
_entity.type
_entity.pdbx_description
1 polymer ?
#
loop_
_entity_poly.entity_id
_entity_poly.type
_entity_poly.pdbx_seq_one_letter_code
_entity_poly.pdbx_strand_id
1 'polypeptide(L)'
;MIGYVCKYTPVEMLESMGAEMVRIEPEVTDFDLADAALHPNLCSYAKAVLEDFAQKDYDGIVLTTCCDSVRRLYDVLHSRYPDKFIYLLDFPRMANDFSASLFEAQIKKLAESYQNFSANKFNADIFRKKMPGCHGKINVNRGINNSGRPSVIIAGARCDRPFLDIVQESGAYILSDITCTGLERKFSTTDMPENSGQLLRSYAGQLLCQVPCMRMTDLSRRKKLWQQLTQKADGIIYHTVKFCDNYSFEYAAIRRKAGIPVLKVETDTTPQCEGQLRTRIEAFLESLRANKKHQGESTDKSSENNKRNKIYVLGIDSGSTSTNAVIIDGEKHIIADDTIPTGAKVSESAEKIRSKVTSKAGLAEKDITMTVTTGYGRVSIPFADRNVTEISCHGKGAQYFNPNVRTILDIGGQDSKAIRLNGKGEVADFVMNDKCAAGTGRFLEAMARTLELDVSELGPVSMKSTKAVAISSMCTVFAESEVISLIAQNKEKADIVHGIHNAIAGKAFSLLSRVEPQPEYMMTGGVAHNAGVVKAVEEKLGAKLFICHKPEIVGAVGAALAGLEEVLSG
;
A
#
# COMPACT_ATOMS: atom_id res chain seq x y z
N MET A 1 22.15 9.27 -24.66
CA MET A 1 21.98 8.18 -23.68
C MET A 1 21.16 7.02 -24.26
N ILE A 2 21.43 5.78 -23.85
CA ILE A 2 20.62 4.60 -24.20
C ILE A 2 19.89 4.07 -22.96
N GLY A 3 18.56 4.08 -23.00
CA GLY A 3 17.71 3.60 -21.92
C GLY A 3 17.65 2.07 -21.81
N TYR A 4 17.41 1.55 -20.62
CA TYR A 4 17.04 0.14 -20.43
C TYR A 4 16.08 -0.05 -19.25
N VAL A 5 15.30 -1.14 -19.29
CA VAL A 5 14.25 -1.41 -18.30
C VAL A 5 14.42 -2.74 -17.54
N CYS A 6 15.29 -3.63 -18.02
CA CYS A 6 15.42 -5.01 -17.52
C CYS A 6 16.83 -5.28 -16.99
N LYS A 7 16.94 -5.98 -15.87
CA LYS A 7 18.25 -6.35 -15.29
C LYS A 7 19.07 -7.33 -16.13
N TYR A 8 18.41 -8.05 -17.05
CA TYR A 8 19.09 -8.96 -17.98
C TYR A 8 19.68 -8.23 -19.18
N THR A 9 19.39 -6.93 -19.37
CA THR A 9 20.03 -6.13 -20.42
C THR A 9 21.55 -6.13 -20.22
N PRO A 10 22.35 -6.39 -21.27
CA PRO A 10 23.80 -6.48 -21.17
C PRO A 10 24.46 -5.09 -21.13
N VAL A 11 24.20 -4.33 -20.06
CA VAL A 11 24.64 -2.94 -19.85
C VAL A 11 26.13 -2.78 -20.03
N GLU A 12 26.93 -3.57 -19.33
CA GLU A 12 28.40 -3.45 -19.31
C GLU A 12 28.99 -3.68 -20.72
N MET A 13 28.33 -4.51 -21.55
CA MET A 13 28.75 -4.74 -22.93
C MET A 13 28.53 -3.50 -23.78
N LEU A 14 27.37 -2.84 -23.68
CA LEU A 14 27.08 -1.61 -24.42
C LEU A 14 27.95 -0.45 -23.93
N GLU A 15 28.20 -0.34 -22.62
CA GLU A 15 29.12 0.66 -22.07
C GLU A 15 30.55 0.47 -22.58
N SER A 16 30.98 -0.78 -22.81
CA SER A 16 32.29 -1.06 -23.41
C SER A 16 32.40 -0.59 -24.86
N MET A 17 31.26 -0.35 -25.52
CA MET A 17 31.12 0.23 -26.85
C MET A 17 30.88 1.75 -26.80
N GLY A 18 31.08 2.39 -25.64
CA GLY A 18 30.90 3.83 -25.47
C GLY A 18 29.46 4.29 -25.28
N ALA A 19 28.49 3.38 -25.11
CA ALA A 19 27.12 3.77 -24.78
C ALA A 19 27.04 4.31 -23.35
N GLU A 20 26.38 5.45 -23.16
CA GLU A 20 25.94 5.89 -21.84
C GLU A 20 24.61 5.21 -21.50
N MET A 21 24.67 4.18 -20.67
CA MET A 21 23.51 3.37 -20.32
C MET A 21 22.80 3.91 -19.09
N VAL A 22 21.48 4.12 -19.19
CA VAL A 22 20.67 4.62 -18.08
C VAL A 22 19.46 3.72 -17.84
N ARG A 23 19.24 3.33 -16.59
CA ARG A 23 18.03 2.62 -16.21
C ARG A 23 16.89 3.61 -16.20
N ILE A 24 15.85 3.35 -16.99
CA ILE A 24 14.68 4.23 -17.02
C ILE A 24 13.88 4.03 -15.72
N GLU A 25 13.78 5.10 -14.94
CA GLU A 25 12.92 5.27 -13.78
C GLU A 25 11.99 6.45 -14.08
N PRO A 26 10.81 6.17 -14.68
CA PRO A 26 9.90 7.22 -15.14
C PRO A 26 9.40 8.09 -14.00
N GLU A 27 9.35 9.39 -14.24
CA GLU A 27 8.71 10.38 -13.38
C GLU A 27 7.64 11.09 -14.21
N VAL A 28 6.40 10.59 -14.16
CA VAL A 28 5.32 11.02 -15.06
C VAL A 28 4.05 11.35 -14.28
N THR A 29 3.30 12.35 -14.76
CA THR A 29 2.08 12.84 -14.11
C THR A 29 0.81 12.17 -14.64
N ASP A 30 0.84 11.70 -15.87
CA ASP A 30 -0.28 11.16 -16.64
C ASP A 30 0.20 10.15 -17.70
N PHE A 31 -0.74 9.61 -18.49
CA PHE A 31 -0.52 8.58 -19.50
C PHE A 31 -1.15 8.95 -20.85
N ASP A 32 -1.23 10.23 -21.19
CA ASP A 32 -1.97 10.68 -22.38
C ASP A 32 -1.45 10.04 -23.67
N LEU A 33 -0.12 9.96 -23.83
CA LEU A 33 0.52 9.34 -24.98
C LEU A 33 0.29 7.83 -25.00
N ALA A 34 0.46 7.22 -23.84
CA ALA A 34 0.39 5.79 -23.68
C ALA A 34 -1.05 5.27 -23.81
N ASP A 35 -2.04 6.00 -23.34
CA ASP A 35 -3.45 5.63 -23.48
C ASP A 35 -3.96 5.77 -24.92
N ALA A 36 -3.33 6.64 -25.71
CA ALA A 36 -3.59 6.73 -27.15
C ALA A 36 -2.93 5.61 -27.97
N ALA A 37 -1.81 5.05 -27.49
CA ALA A 37 -0.97 4.12 -28.27
C ALA A 37 -0.94 2.68 -27.74
N LEU A 38 -1.29 2.46 -26.48
CA LEU A 38 -1.24 1.17 -25.80
C LEU A 38 -2.61 0.85 -25.18
N HIS A 39 -2.85 -0.44 -24.93
CA HIS A 39 -4.11 -0.86 -24.32
C HIS A 39 -4.28 -0.28 -22.89
N PRO A 40 -5.49 0.16 -22.48
CA PRO A 40 -5.73 0.77 -21.17
C PRO A 40 -5.31 -0.10 -19.97
N ASN A 41 -5.46 -1.41 -20.07
CA ASN A 41 -5.08 -2.37 -19.01
C ASN A 41 -3.65 -2.94 -19.18
N LEU A 42 -2.76 -2.23 -19.86
CA LEU A 42 -1.34 -2.59 -19.92
C LEU A 42 -0.59 -2.11 -18.67
N CYS A 43 0.48 -2.81 -18.30
CA CYS A 43 1.38 -2.46 -17.20
C CYS A 43 1.68 -0.95 -17.15
N SER A 44 1.36 -0.30 -16.04
CA SER A 44 1.55 1.15 -15.87
C SER A 44 3.00 1.57 -16.06
N TYR A 45 3.97 0.73 -15.63
CA TYR A 45 5.38 1.02 -15.86
C TYR A 45 5.75 1.05 -17.35
N ALA A 46 5.18 0.18 -18.19
CA ALA A 46 5.45 0.20 -19.63
C ALA A 46 4.88 1.46 -20.28
N LYS A 47 3.71 1.92 -19.82
CA LYS A 47 3.13 3.20 -20.23
C LYS A 47 4.02 4.37 -19.81
N ALA A 48 4.46 4.39 -18.56
CA ALA A 48 5.33 5.43 -18.02
C ALA A 48 6.67 5.52 -18.75
N VAL A 49 7.25 4.39 -19.17
CA VAL A 49 8.46 4.39 -20.00
C VAL A 49 8.21 5.03 -21.36
N LEU A 50 7.05 4.83 -21.98
CA LEU A 50 6.72 5.48 -23.25
C LEU A 50 6.62 7.01 -23.10
N GLU A 51 5.99 7.47 -22.02
CA GLU A 51 5.90 8.90 -21.68
C GLU A 51 7.29 9.50 -21.42
N ASP A 52 8.06 8.89 -20.51
CA ASP A 52 9.40 9.35 -20.14
C ASP A 52 10.34 9.37 -21.35
N PHE A 53 10.27 8.36 -22.22
CA PHE A 53 11.05 8.29 -23.45
C PHE A 53 10.67 9.37 -24.46
N ALA A 54 9.39 9.80 -24.50
CA ALA A 54 8.93 10.87 -25.36
C ALA A 54 9.35 12.26 -24.86
N GLN A 55 9.52 12.42 -23.54
CA GLN A 55 9.83 13.70 -22.90
C GLN A 55 11.33 13.97 -22.75
N LYS A 56 12.14 12.92 -22.62
CA LYS A 56 13.60 13.02 -22.40
C LYS A 56 14.40 12.68 -23.66
N ASP A 57 15.63 13.20 -23.73
CA ASP A 57 16.50 13.00 -24.89
C ASP A 57 17.27 11.67 -24.80
N TYR A 58 16.61 10.59 -25.21
CA TYR A 58 17.24 9.29 -25.39
C TYR A 58 17.65 9.10 -26.87
N ASP A 59 18.83 8.55 -27.11
CA ASP A 59 19.27 8.11 -28.44
C ASP A 59 18.65 6.76 -28.82
N GLY A 60 18.13 6.03 -27.83
CA GLY A 60 17.56 4.71 -28.01
C GLY A 60 17.26 4.02 -26.69
N ILE A 61 16.74 2.80 -26.80
CA ILE A 61 16.34 1.97 -25.67
C ILE A 61 16.51 0.49 -26.01
N VAL A 62 17.03 -0.27 -25.03
CA VAL A 62 17.11 -1.72 -25.09
C VAL A 62 16.04 -2.34 -24.21
N LEU A 63 15.10 -2.99 -24.85
CA LEU A 63 14.01 -3.74 -24.25
C LEU A 63 14.33 -5.24 -24.27
N THR A 64 13.55 -6.03 -23.53
CA THR A 64 13.74 -7.49 -23.50
C THR A 64 12.42 -8.22 -23.67
N THR A 65 12.44 -9.47 -24.11
CA THR A 65 11.24 -10.34 -24.22
C THR A 65 10.70 -10.81 -22.87
N CYS A 66 10.99 -10.09 -21.78
CA CYS A 66 10.66 -10.47 -20.42
C CYS A 66 9.15 -10.59 -20.21
N CYS A 67 8.35 -9.60 -20.58
CA CYS A 67 6.89 -9.64 -20.48
C CYS A 67 6.22 -9.06 -21.72
N ASP A 68 4.94 -9.39 -21.89
CA ASP A 68 4.19 -8.96 -23.08
C ASP A 68 3.97 -7.45 -23.10
N SER A 69 3.89 -6.79 -21.95
CA SER A 69 3.83 -5.31 -21.88
C SER A 69 5.07 -4.65 -22.47
N VAL A 70 6.27 -5.19 -22.21
CA VAL A 70 7.52 -4.66 -22.78
C VAL A 70 7.61 -4.96 -24.27
N ARG A 71 7.07 -6.08 -24.75
CA ARG A 71 6.99 -6.39 -26.18
C ARG A 71 6.06 -5.43 -26.92
N ARG A 72 4.90 -5.09 -26.33
CA ARG A 72 4.00 -4.08 -26.91
C ARG A 72 4.59 -2.67 -26.89
N LEU A 73 5.31 -2.34 -25.82
CA LEU A 73 6.07 -1.09 -25.74
C LEU A 73 7.11 -0.99 -26.88
N TYR A 74 7.82 -2.09 -27.17
CA TYR A 74 8.76 -2.15 -28.29
C TYR A 74 8.07 -1.83 -29.62
N ASP A 75 6.93 -2.48 -29.90
CA ASP A 75 6.21 -2.29 -31.16
C ASP A 75 5.86 -0.80 -31.39
N VAL A 76 5.41 -0.11 -30.33
CA VAL A 76 5.08 1.33 -30.38
C VAL A 76 6.32 2.20 -30.53
N LEU A 77 7.35 1.99 -29.72
CA LEU A 77 8.58 2.79 -29.78
C LEU A 77 9.29 2.65 -31.13
N HIS A 78 9.35 1.43 -31.66
CA HIS A 78 9.99 1.15 -32.94
C HIS A 78 9.23 1.81 -34.10
N SER A 79 7.89 1.79 -34.08
CA SER A 79 7.08 2.46 -35.10
C SER A 79 7.17 3.98 -35.03
N ARG A 80 7.32 4.55 -33.83
CA ARG A 80 7.21 6.00 -33.60
C ARG A 80 8.54 6.73 -33.70
N TYR A 81 9.64 6.05 -33.36
CA TYR A 81 10.98 6.63 -33.32
C TYR A 81 11.93 5.83 -34.22
N PRO A 82 11.70 5.81 -35.55
CA PRO A 82 12.49 5.01 -36.48
C PRO A 82 13.97 5.40 -36.52
N ASP A 83 14.29 6.66 -36.18
CA ASP A 83 15.66 7.19 -36.18
C ASP A 83 16.44 6.90 -34.89
N LYS A 84 15.78 6.36 -33.86
CA LYS A 84 16.39 6.04 -32.56
C LYS A 84 16.77 4.56 -32.49
N PHE A 85 17.74 4.21 -31.66
CA PHE A 85 18.17 2.82 -31.47
C PHE A 85 17.17 2.04 -30.59
N ILE A 86 16.14 1.45 -31.20
CA ILE A 86 15.14 0.64 -30.50
C ILE A 86 15.43 -0.84 -30.71
N TYR A 87 15.85 -1.57 -29.66
CA TYR A 87 16.22 -2.98 -29.78
C TYR A 87 15.45 -3.87 -28.80
N LEU A 88 14.89 -4.98 -29.29
CA LEU A 88 14.26 -6.02 -28.47
C LEU A 88 15.18 -7.22 -28.33
N LEU A 89 15.83 -7.33 -27.16
CA LEU A 89 16.70 -8.45 -26.85
C LEU A 89 15.89 -9.66 -26.38
N ASP A 90 15.99 -10.76 -27.12
CA ASP A 90 15.47 -12.04 -26.65
C ASP A 90 16.46 -12.69 -25.67
N PHE A 91 15.95 -13.22 -24.55
CA PHE A 91 16.79 -13.92 -23.59
C PHE A 91 16.14 -15.21 -23.08
N PRO A 92 16.94 -16.25 -22.78
CA PRO A 92 16.43 -17.52 -22.28
C PRO A 92 15.84 -17.43 -20.88
N ARG A 93 14.81 -18.24 -20.60
CA ARG A 93 14.14 -18.30 -19.29
C ARG A 93 14.73 -19.36 -18.33
N MET A 94 15.79 -20.03 -18.75
CA MET A 94 16.52 -21.04 -17.97
C MET A 94 17.95 -20.56 -17.74
N ALA A 95 18.54 -20.96 -16.61
CA ALA A 95 19.94 -20.70 -16.29
C ALA A 95 20.72 -22.01 -16.35
N ASN A 96 21.19 -22.38 -17.53
CA ASN A 96 22.04 -23.54 -17.79
C ASN A 96 23.05 -23.23 -18.91
N ASP A 97 24.00 -24.12 -19.15
CA ASP A 97 25.07 -23.92 -20.13
C ASP A 97 24.58 -23.67 -21.56
N PHE A 98 23.50 -24.36 -21.97
CA PHE A 98 22.89 -24.16 -23.27
C PHE A 98 22.28 -22.76 -23.41
N SER A 99 21.59 -22.31 -22.36
CA SER A 99 21.00 -20.97 -22.30
C SER A 99 22.08 -19.88 -22.31
N ALA A 100 23.22 -20.11 -21.64
CA ALA A 100 24.34 -19.17 -21.71
C ALA A 100 24.87 -19.00 -23.14
N SER A 101 25.02 -20.10 -23.90
CA SER A 101 25.44 -20.04 -25.31
C SER A 101 24.40 -19.37 -26.21
N LEU A 102 23.10 -19.65 -26.01
CA LEU A 102 22.03 -18.98 -26.76
C LEU A 102 22.02 -17.48 -26.47
N PHE A 103 22.17 -17.11 -25.21
CA PHE A 103 22.15 -15.72 -24.80
C PHE A 103 23.40 -14.96 -25.27
N GLU A 104 24.56 -15.61 -25.27
CA GLU A 104 25.78 -15.07 -25.90
C GLU A 104 25.54 -14.69 -27.37
N ALA A 105 24.89 -15.55 -28.15
CA ALA A 105 24.57 -15.25 -29.55
C ALA A 105 23.64 -14.04 -29.68
N GLN A 106 22.68 -13.86 -28.78
CA GLN A 106 21.80 -12.68 -28.76
C GLN A 106 22.56 -11.40 -28.34
N ILE A 107 23.48 -11.50 -27.38
CA ILE A 107 24.34 -10.37 -26.99
C ILE A 107 25.24 -9.94 -28.15
N LYS A 108 25.80 -10.90 -28.92
CA LYS A 108 26.60 -10.58 -30.13
C LYS A 108 25.77 -9.87 -31.20
N LYS A 109 24.53 -10.34 -31.46
CA LYS A 109 23.61 -9.66 -32.39
C LYS A 109 23.26 -8.24 -31.95
N LEU A 110 23.07 -8.02 -30.65
CA LEU A 110 22.85 -6.69 -30.10
C LEU A 110 24.08 -5.80 -30.29
N ALA A 111 25.28 -6.33 -30.01
CA ALA A 111 26.53 -5.61 -30.23
C ALA A 111 26.70 -5.22 -31.72
N GLU A 112 26.46 -6.15 -32.65
CA GLU A 112 26.50 -5.87 -34.09
C GLU A 112 25.49 -4.78 -34.49
N SER A 113 24.26 -4.86 -33.99
CA SER A 113 23.23 -3.84 -34.27
C SER A 113 23.60 -2.47 -33.71
N TYR A 114 24.17 -2.43 -32.51
CA TYR A 114 24.59 -1.16 -31.90
C TYR A 114 25.84 -0.57 -32.57
N GLN A 115 26.76 -1.43 -33.02
CA GLN A 115 27.90 -1.01 -33.83
C GLN A 115 27.43 -0.38 -35.15
N ASN A 116 26.42 -0.94 -35.81
CA ASN A 116 25.86 -0.35 -37.02
C ASN A 116 25.20 1.01 -36.77
N PHE A 117 24.62 1.22 -35.58
CA PHE A 117 24.01 2.48 -35.18
C PHE A 117 25.04 3.55 -34.77
N SER A 118 26.05 3.18 -33.99
CA SER A 118 26.98 4.13 -33.33
C SER A 118 28.38 4.19 -33.94
N ALA A 119 28.70 3.28 -34.88
CA ALA A 119 30.04 2.99 -35.39
C ALA A 119 31.07 2.48 -34.35
N ASN A 120 30.72 2.40 -33.07
CA ASN A 120 31.61 1.94 -32.02
C ASN A 120 31.67 0.40 -31.93
N LYS A 121 32.86 -0.13 -31.66
CA LYS A 121 33.10 -1.58 -31.58
C LYS A 121 33.23 -2.05 -30.13
N PHE A 122 32.92 -3.32 -29.90
CA PHE A 122 33.15 -3.97 -28.61
C PHE A 122 34.62 -3.94 -28.22
N ASN A 123 34.90 -3.54 -26.98
CA ASN A 123 36.24 -3.51 -26.41
C ASN A 123 36.31 -4.38 -25.15
N ALA A 124 36.99 -5.53 -25.25
CA ALA A 124 37.10 -6.51 -24.17
C ALA A 124 37.77 -5.95 -22.90
N ASP A 125 38.73 -5.02 -23.04
CA ASP A 125 39.47 -4.47 -21.90
C ASP A 125 38.64 -3.44 -21.14
N ILE A 126 37.91 -2.58 -21.87
CA ILE A 126 36.94 -1.67 -21.26
C ILE A 126 35.82 -2.47 -20.60
N PHE A 127 35.33 -3.52 -21.28
CA PHE A 127 34.29 -4.40 -20.75
C PHE A 127 34.65 -5.00 -19.40
N ARG A 128 35.87 -5.55 -19.25
CA ARG A 128 36.36 -6.08 -17.97
C ARG A 128 36.40 -5.02 -16.87
N LYS A 129 36.79 -3.78 -17.21
CA LYS A 129 36.83 -2.66 -16.25
C LYS A 129 35.44 -2.17 -15.85
N LYS A 130 34.44 -2.32 -16.73
CA LYS A 130 33.05 -1.93 -16.48
C LYS A 130 32.26 -2.95 -15.65
N MET A 131 32.75 -4.18 -15.51
CA MET A 131 32.07 -5.17 -14.68
C MET A 131 32.10 -4.80 -13.19
N PRO A 132 30.95 -4.70 -12.52
CA PRO A 132 30.91 -4.59 -11.07
C PRO A 132 31.40 -5.90 -10.46
N GLY A 133 32.67 -5.94 -10.07
CA GLY A 133 33.32 -7.14 -9.55
C GLY A 133 32.80 -7.55 -8.16
N CYS A 134 32.87 -8.85 -7.85
CA CYS A 134 32.58 -9.34 -6.51
C CYS A 134 33.84 -9.29 -5.64
N HIS A 135 33.89 -8.40 -4.66
CA HIS A 135 34.77 -8.55 -3.50
C HIS A 135 33.88 -8.66 -2.25
N GLY A 136 33.21 -9.80 -2.11
CA GLY A 136 32.53 -10.18 -0.87
C GLY A 136 31.03 -9.83 -0.77
N LYS A 137 30.21 -10.90 -0.78
CA LYS A 137 28.82 -11.06 -0.30
C LYS A 137 27.73 -10.07 -0.82
N ILE A 138 26.52 -10.61 -0.99
CA ILE A 138 25.29 -9.88 -1.37
C ILE A 138 25.12 -8.66 -0.46
N ASN A 139 24.76 -7.49 -1.01
CA ASN A 139 24.37 -6.30 -0.25
C ASN A 139 22.99 -6.54 0.40
N VAL A 140 22.95 -7.50 1.32
CA VAL A 140 22.03 -7.40 2.45
C VAL A 140 22.61 -6.28 3.28
N ASN A 141 21.81 -5.28 3.64
CA ASN A 141 22.22 -4.29 4.63
C ASN A 141 22.59 -5.06 5.90
N ARG A 142 23.90 -5.34 6.06
CA ARG A 142 24.45 -6.18 7.13
C ARG A 142 24.49 -5.45 8.47
N GLY A 143 24.00 -4.21 8.51
CA GLY A 143 23.72 -3.54 9.76
C GLY A 143 22.70 -4.38 10.51
N ILE A 144 23.12 -4.90 11.66
CA ILE A 144 22.19 -5.24 12.73
C ILE A 144 21.39 -3.95 12.96
N ASN A 145 20.08 -4.04 12.84
CA ASN A 145 19.22 -2.89 13.07
C ASN A 145 19.28 -2.53 14.57
N ASN A 146 20.20 -1.63 14.91
CA ASN A 146 20.34 -1.08 16.26
C ASN A 146 19.40 0.13 16.50
N SER A 147 18.53 0.46 15.53
CA SER A 147 17.70 1.68 15.55
C SER A 147 16.33 1.51 16.20
N GLY A 148 15.96 0.29 16.63
CA GLY A 148 14.63 -0.03 17.17
C GLY A 148 13.48 0.00 16.15
N ARG A 149 13.74 0.40 14.89
CA ARG A 149 12.75 0.43 13.80
C ARG A 149 12.35 -0.98 13.35
N PRO A 150 11.15 -1.21 12.79
CA PRO A 150 10.84 -2.48 12.13
C PRO A 150 11.72 -2.70 10.89
N SER A 151 12.37 -3.86 10.82
CA SER A 151 13.15 -4.33 9.67
C SER A 151 12.22 -4.93 8.62
N VAL A 152 12.16 -4.34 7.43
CA VAL A 152 11.29 -4.81 6.34
C VAL A 152 12.08 -5.24 5.11
N ILE A 153 11.52 -6.18 4.36
CA ILE A 153 12.00 -6.56 3.02
C ILE A 153 11.08 -5.92 1.98
N ILE A 154 11.65 -5.27 0.97
CA ILE A 154 10.91 -4.85 -0.22
C ILE A 154 10.98 -5.97 -1.25
N ALA A 155 9.83 -6.48 -1.68
CA ALA A 155 9.73 -7.61 -2.59
C ALA A 155 8.73 -7.33 -3.72
N GLY A 156 8.75 -8.17 -4.76
CA GLY A 156 7.82 -8.10 -5.88
C GLY A 156 8.42 -7.47 -7.14
N ALA A 157 7.59 -6.72 -7.87
CA ALA A 157 8.01 -6.01 -9.08
C ALA A 157 8.85 -4.79 -8.69
N ARG A 158 9.49 -4.15 -9.68
CA ARG A 158 10.29 -2.94 -9.45
C ARG A 158 9.52 -1.88 -8.66
N CYS A 159 10.22 -1.17 -7.79
CA CYS A 159 9.80 0.09 -7.19
C CYS A 159 10.78 1.19 -7.62
N ASP A 160 10.35 2.44 -7.48
CA ASP A 160 11.16 3.64 -7.73
C ASP A 160 11.79 4.16 -6.43
N ARG A 161 12.65 5.17 -6.57
CA ARG A 161 13.30 5.81 -5.44
C ARG A 161 12.32 6.51 -4.49
N PRO A 162 11.32 7.30 -4.97
CA PRO A 162 10.33 7.92 -4.11
C PRO A 162 9.59 6.92 -3.22
N PHE A 163 9.21 5.74 -3.73
CA PHE A 163 8.60 4.69 -2.93
C PHE A 163 9.50 4.22 -1.77
N LEU A 164 10.80 4.01 -2.05
CA LEU A 164 11.75 3.58 -1.02
C LEU A 164 11.93 4.66 0.05
N ASP A 165 11.99 5.93 -0.35
CA ASP A 165 12.11 7.06 0.56
C ASP A 165 10.88 7.16 1.49
N ILE A 166 9.66 7.01 0.95
CA ILE A 166 8.42 6.94 1.76
C ILE A 166 8.51 5.83 2.81
N VAL A 167 8.98 4.63 2.44
CA VAL A 167 9.12 3.52 3.41
C VAL A 167 10.11 3.86 4.53
N GLN A 168 11.24 4.48 4.20
CA GLN A 168 12.26 4.87 5.19
C GLN A 168 11.77 6.00 6.10
N GLU A 169 11.10 7.00 5.53
CA GLU A 169 10.51 8.14 6.25
C GLU A 169 9.37 7.72 7.19
N SER A 170 8.57 6.73 6.82
CA SER A 170 7.56 6.12 7.70
C SER A 170 8.18 5.32 8.87
N GLY A 171 9.52 5.26 8.96
CA GLY A 171 10.24 4.72 10.10
C GLY A 171 10.51 3.22 10.02
N ALA A 172 10.64 2.68 8.81
CA ALA A 172 11.14 1.33 8.57
C ALA A 172 12.66 1.30 8.34
N TYR A 173 13.29 0.19 8.65
CA TYR A 173 14.64 -0.14 8.20
C TYR A 173 14.54 -1.13 7.03
N ILE A 174 14.94 -0.71 5.82
CA ILE A 174 14.94 -1.58 4.65
C ILE A 174 16.13 -2.54 4.74
N LEU A 175 15.86 -3.79 5.10
CA LEU A 175 16.86 -4.85 5.22
C LEU A 175 17.42 -5.27 3.86
N SER A 176 16.55 -5.34 2.85
CA SER A 176 16.91 -5.69 1.48
C SER A 176 15.79 -5.30 0.52
N ASP A 177 16.17 -4.82 -0.67
CA ASP A 177 15.29 -4.70 -1.82
C ASP A 177 15.54 -5.87 -2.78
N ILE A 178 14.61 -6.83 -2.78
CA ILE A 178 14.64 -8.01 -3.63
C ILE A 178 13.66 -7.91 -4.80
N THR A 179 13.24 -6.71 -5.16
CA THR A 179 12.46 -6.46 -6.38
C THR A 179 13.27 -6.83 -7.62
N CYS A 180 12.64 -6.78 -8.79
CA CYS A 180 13.30 -7.15 -10.04
C CYS A 180 14.47 -6.23 -10.42
N THR A 181 14.56 -5.03 -9.84
CA THR A 181 15.58 -4.01 -10.08
C THR A 181 16.35 -3.61 -8.82
N GLY A 182 15.94 -4.07 -7.64
CA GLY A 182 16.52 -3.68 -6.34
C GLY A 182 17.89 -4.29 -6.02
N LEU A 183 18.17 -5.46 -6.57
CA LEU A 183 19.45 -6.13 -6.37
C LEU A 183 20.50 -5.61 -7.34
N GLU A 184 21.66 -5.26 -6.79
CA GLU A 184 22.86 -4.95 -7.57
C GLU A 184 23.27 -6.12 -8.46
N ARG A 185 23.74 -5.78 -9.67
CA ARG A 185 24.42 -6.72 -10.56
C ARG A 185 25.80 -6.98 -9.97
N LYS A 186 26.09 -8.24 -9.66
CA LYS A 186 27.42 -8.65 -9.18
C LYS A 186 27.95 -9.74 -10.08
N PHE A 187 29.17 -9.56 -10.57
CA PHE A 187 29.85 -10.53 -11.42
C PHE A 187 31.10 -11.05 -10.74
N SER A 188 31.32 -12.35 -10.87
CA SER A 188 32.57 -13.00 -10.49
C SER A 188 33.63 -12.65 -11.52
N THR A 189 34.63 -11.89 -11.10
CA THR A 189 35.79 -11.54 -11.94
C THR A 189 36.81 -12.68 -12.01
N THR A 190 36.79 -13.61 -11.06
CA THR A 190 37.64 -14.81 -11.04
C THR A 190 37.16 -15.88 -12.01
N ASP A 191 35.85 -15.94 -12.30
CA ASP A 191 35.24 -16.91 -13.22
C ASP A 191 35.20 -16.40 -14.68
N MET A 192 35.92 -15.31 -14.98
CA MET A 192 35.98 -14.73 -16.33
C MET A 192 37.25 -15.19 -17.05
N PRO A 193 37.13 -15.91 -18.18
CA PRO A 193 38.29 -16.37 -18.92
C PRO A 193 39.09 -15.20 -19.53
N GLU A 194 40.42 -15.33 -19.53
CA GLU A 194 41.33 -14.37 -20.18
C GLU A 194 41.13 -14.32 -21.70
N ASN A 195 40.68 -15.44 -22.29
CA ASN A 195 40.35 -15.53 -23.70
C ASN A 195 39.07 -14.73 -24.04
N SER A 196 39.19 -13.76 -24.93
CA SER A 196 38.08 -12.92 -25.42
C SER A 196 36.94 -13.73 -26.03
N GLY A 197 37.23 -14.89 -26.63
CA GLY A 197 36.23 -15.74 -27.31
C GLY A 197 35.19 -16.36 -26.37
N GLN A 198 35.48 -16.51 -25.07
CA GLN A 198 34.55 -17.08 -24.08
C GLN A 198 34.02 -16.05 -23.08
N LEU A 199 34.48 -14.80 -23.18
CA LEU A 199 34.17 -13.74 -22.22
C LEU A 199 32.68 -13.41 -22.19
N LEU A 200 32.05 -13.24 -23.37
CA LEU A 200 30.61 -12.96 -23.48
C LEU A 200 29.75 -14.15 -23.03
N ARG A 201 30.23 -15.39 -23.22
CA ARG A 201 29.53 -16.60 -22.75
C ARG A 201 29.48 -16.65 -21.22
N SER A 202 30.62 -16.45 -20.56
CA SER A 202 30.67 -16.42 -19.08
C SER A 202 29.77 -15.31 -18.54
N TYR A 203 29.88 -14.11 -19.12
CA TYR A 203 29.01 -12.99 -18.78
C TYR A 203 27.51 -13.29 -18.95
N ALA A 204 27.11 -13.88 -20.08
CA ALA A 204 25.74 -14.29 -20.33
C ALA A 204 25.24 -15.28 -19.28
N GLY A 205 26.06 -16.26 -18.91
CA GLY A 205 25.76 -17.21 -17.83
C GLY A 205 25.57 -16.51 -16.49
N GLN A 206 26.45 -15.57 -16.14
CA GLN A 206 26.35 -14.80 -14.90
C GLN A 206 25.11 -13.90 -14.85
N LEU A 207 24.75 -13.26 -15.98
CA LEU A 207 23.50 -12.51 -16.09
C LEU A 207 22.27 -13.38 -15.79
N LEU A 208 22.21 -14.59 -16.36
CA LEU A 208 21.13 -15.55 -16.12
C LEU A 208 21.15 -16.12 -14.69
N CYS A 209 22.32 -16.16 -14.06
CA CYS A 209 22.53 -16.65 -12.70
C CYS A 209 22.17 -15.67 -11.59
N GLN A 210 21.84 -14.42 -11.93
CA GLN A 210 21.25 -13.47 -10.99
C GLN A 210 20.01 -14.07 -10.30
N VAL A 211 19.61 -13.48 -9.17
CA VAL A 211 18.36 -13.88 -8.49
C VAL A 211 17.22 -13.82 -9.51
N PRO A 212 16.54 -14.95 -9.80
CA PRO A 212 15.66 -15.04 -10.96
C PRO A 212 14.50 -14.06 -10.82
N CYS A 213 14.09 -13.40 -11.92
CA CYS A 213 12.81 -12.71 -11.94
C CYS A 213 11.67 -13.74 -12.06
N MET A 214 10.42 -13.32 -11.85
CA MET A 214 9.23 -14.20 -11.93
C MET A 214 8.94 -14.76 -13.33
N ARG A 215 9.73 -14.41 -14.35
CA ARG A 215 9.64 -14.95 -15.72
C ARG A 215 10.59 -16.12 -15.98
N MET A 216 11.54 -16.35 -15.08
CA MET A 216 12.43 -17.51 -15.17
C MET A 216 11.68 -18.77 -14.75
N THR A 217 12.00 -19.91 -15.37
CA THR A 217 11.36 -21.18 -15.05
C THR A 217 11.81 -21.74 -13.70
N ASP A 218 13.10 -21.58 -13.37
CA ASP A 218 13.62 -21.94 -12.05
C ASP A 218 13.68 -20.73 -11.11
N LEU A 219 12.81 -20.75 -10.10
CA LEU A 219 12.71 -19.74 -9.05
C LEU A 219 13.40 -20.16 -7.75
N SER A 220 14.13 -21.29 -7.73
CA SER A 220 14.73 -21.87 -6.52
C SER A 220 15.64 -20.88 -5.77
N ARG A 221 16.50 -20.15 -6.49
CA ARG A 221 17.39 -19.13 -5.90
C ARG A 221 16.62 -17.97 -5.26
N ARG A 222 15.52 -17.51 -5.90
CA ARG A 222 14.65 -16.46 -5.33
C ARG A 222 13.94 -16.95 -4.07
N LYS A 223 13.44 -18.19 -4.08
CA LYS A 223 12.84 -18.83 -2.90
C LYS A 223 13.83 -18.96 -1.74
N LYS A 224 15.07 -19.40 -2.02
CA LYS A 224 16.14 -19.51 -1.01
C LYS A 224 16.49 -18.14 -0.40
N LEU A 225 16.66 -17.11 -1.23
CA LEU A 225 16.95 -15.75 -0.76
C LEU A 225 15.85 -15.25 0.17
N TRP A 226 14.60 -15.44 -0.24
CA TRP A 226 13.45 -15.06 0.57
C TRP A 226 13.44 -15.79 1.92
N GLN A 227 13.61 -17.11 1.95
CA GLN A 227 13.64 -17.90 3.20
C GLN A 227 14.73 -17.43 4.17
N GLN A 228 15.89 -17.00 3.65
CA GLN A 228 16.99 -16.50 4.48
C GLN A 228 16.69 -15.11 5.05
N LEU A 229 16.01 -14.26 4.27
CA LEU A 229 15.70 -12.90 4.69
C LEU A 229 14.50 -12.85 5.65
N THR A 230 13.48 -13.67 5.45
CA THR A 230 12.28 -13.68 6.33
C THR A 230 12.60 -14.08 7.77
N GLN A 231 13.69 -14.82 8.00
CA GLN A 231 14.17 -15.12 9.37
C GLN A 231 14.68 -13.89 10.13
N LYS A 232 14.96 -12.78 9.44
CA LYS A 232 15.57 -11.57 10.01
C LYS A 232 14.71 -10.32 9.87
N ALA A 233 13.57 -10.44 9.20
CA ALA A 233 12.67 -9.34 8.91
C ALA A 233 11.41 -9.45 9.77
N ASP A 234 10.90 -8.29 10.16
CA ASP A 234 9.65 -8.16 10.92
C ASP A 234 8.44 -8.23 9.99
N GLY A 235 8.58 -7.79 8.73
CA GLY A 235 7.53 -7.84 7.74
C GLY A 235 8.02 -7.69 6.30
N ILE A 236 7.13 -7.93 5.34
CA ILE A 236 7.38 -7.80 3.91
C ILE A 236 6.48 -6.72 3.33
N ILE A 237 7.05 -5.74 2.65
CA ILE A 237 6.30 -4.83 1.79
C ILE A 237 6.45 -5.36 0.36
N TYR A 238 5.37 -5.95 -0.15
CA TYR A 238 5.31 -6.52 -1.48
C TYR A 238 4.79 -5.47 -2.47
N HIS A 239 5.71 -4.85 -3.18
CA HIS A 239 5.44 -3.84 -4.19
C HIS A 239 5.12 -4.48 -5.55
N THR A 240 4.08 -3.99 -6.22
CA THR A 240 3.81 -4.28 -7.62
C THR A 240 3.42 -3.00 -8.35
N VAL A 241 3.63 -2.98 -9.66
CA VAL A 241 3.04 -1.96 -10.53
C VAL A 241 1.68 -2.44 -11.04
N LYS A 242 0.75 -1.52 -11.28
CA LYS A 242 -0.60 -1.80 -11.77
C LYS A 242 -0.53 -2.59 -13.07
N PHE A 243 -1.35 -3.63 -13.15
CA PHE A 243 -1.40 -4.59 -14.28
C PHE A 243 -0.11 -5.40 -14.50
N CYS A 244 0.73 -5.56 -13.47
CA CYS A 244 1.79 -6.57 -13.50
C CYS A 244 1.25 -7.97 -13.18
N ASP A 245 1.17 -8.80 -14.21
CA ASP A 245 0.67 -10.17 -14.20
C ASP A 245 1.59 -11.13 -13.42
N ASN A 246 2.90 -11.07 -13.66
CA ASN A 246 3.83 -12.13 -13.23
C ASN A 246 4.15 -12.12 -11.72
N TYR A 247 4.20 -10.95 -11.10
CA TYR A 247 4.48 -10.84 -9.66
C TYR A 247 3.25 -11.12 -8.79
N SER A 248 2.05 -11.17 -9.37
CA SER A 248 0.84 -11.53 -8.62
C SER A 248 0.86 -12.99 -8.15
N PHE A 249 1.48 -13.91 -8.91
CA PHE A 249 1.62 -15.32 -8.52
C PHE A 249 2.57 -15.51 -7.34
N GLU A 250 3.68 -14.79 -7.31
CA GLU A 250 4.60 -14.83 -6.16
C GLU A 250 3.97 -14.27 -4.91
N TYR A 251 3.23 -13.16 -5.01
CA TYR A 251 2.51 -12.60 -3.88
C TYR A 251 1.59 -13.64 -3.20
N ALA A 252 0.80 -14.36 -4.00
CA ALA A 252 -0.09 -15.40 -3.50
C ALA A 252 0.65 -16.57 -2.81
N ALA A 253 1.89 -16.85 -3.22
CA ALA A 253 2.74 -17.84 -2.56
C ALA A 253 3.34 -17.30 -1.26
N ILE A 254 3.83 -16.06 -1.25
CA ILE A 254 4.44 -15.41 -0.09
C ILE A 254 3.40 -15.19 1.02
N ARG A 255 2.22 -14.65 0.70
CA ARG A 255 1.15 -14.40 1.68
C ARG A 255 0.81 -15.66 2.48
N ARG A 256 0.85 -16.84 1.85
CA ARG A 256 0.56 -18.13 2.49
C ARG A 256 1.72 -18.75 3.26
N LYS A 257 2.97 -18.43 2.91
CA LYS A 257 4.15 -19.17 3.38
C LYS A 257 5.13 -18.35 4.22
N ALA A 258 5.01 -17.02 4.25
CA ALA A 258 6.00 -16.12 4.86
C ALA A 258 6.21 -16.34 6.35
N GLY A 259 5.14 -16.68 7.09
CA GLY A 259 5.19 -16.75 8.55
C GLY A 259 5.40 -15.40 9.24
N ILE A 260 5.49 -14.30 8.48
CA ILE A 260 5.59 -12.91 8.95
C ILE A 260 4.57 -12.03 8.22
N PRO A 261 4.12 -10.90 8.79
CA PRO A 261 3.14 -10.02 8.16
C PRO A 261 3.59 -9.51 6.79
N VAL A 262 2.65 -9.40 5.85
CA VAL A 262 2.90 -8.98 4.45
C VAL A 262 1.92 -7.88 4.05
N LEU A 263 2.43 -6.70 3.69
CA LEU A 263 1.65 -5.62 3.08
C LEU A 263 1.83 -5.65 1.56
N LYS A 264 0.75 -5.81 0.80
CA LYS A 264 0.79 -5.60 -0.66
C LYS A 264 0.55 -4.14 -1.00
N VAL A 265 1.47 -3.53 -1.72
CA VAL A 265 1.30 -2.21 -2.32
C VAL A 265 1.25 -2.34 -3.84
N GLU A 266 0.33 -1.62 -4.47
CA GLU A 266 0.27 -1.44 -5.92
C GLU A 266 0.40 0.04 -6.25
N THR A 267 1.29 0.38 -7.17
CA THR A 267 1.52 1.77 -7.65
C THR A 267 1.30 1.84 -9.16
N ASP A 268 0.99 3.02 -9.66
CA ASP A 268 0.88 3.31 -11.08
C ASP A 268 1.97 4.27 -11.57
N THR A 269 3.09 4.44 -10.84
CA THR A 269 4.21 5.35 -11.17
C THR A 269 3.89 6.84 -11.19
N THR A 270 2.65 7.24 -10.86
CA THR A 270 2.28 8.66 -10.73
C THR A 270 2.32 9.12 -9.25
N PRO A 271 2.57 10.40 -8.96
CA PRO A 271 2.57 10.94 -7.58
C PRO A 271 1.20 10.90 -6.89
N GLN A 272 0.11 10.67 -7.64
CA GLN A 272 -1.27 10.81 -7.17
C GLN A 272 -1.65 9.87 -6.01
N CYS A 273 -0.82 8.86 -5.73
CA CYS A 273 -1.10 7.83 -4.70
C CYS A 273 -0.23 7.94 -3.43
N GLU A 274 0.65 8.94 -3.29
CA GLU A 274 1.63 9.01 -2.20
C GLU A 274 1.01 9.06 -0.79
N GLY A 275 -0.02 9.88 -0.58
CA GLY A 275 -0.65 10.02 0.74
C GLY A 275 -1.33 8.73 1.24
N GLN A 276 -2.01 8.02 0.32
CA GLN A 276 -2.61 6.71 0.59
C GLN A 276 -1.51 5.68 0.88
N LEU A 277 -0.47 5.67 0.05
CA LEU A 277 0.65 4.77 0.19
C LEU A 277 1.33 4.92 1.56
N ARG A 278 1.65 6.16 1.95
CA ARG A 278 2.29 6.49 3.22
C ARG A 278 1.44 5.98 4.40
N THR A 279 0.15 6.28 4.42
CA THR A 279 -0.75 5.83 5.50
C THR A 279 -0.80 4.30 5.61
N ARG A 280 -0.81 3.58 4.49
CA ARG A 280 -0.81 2.10 4.49
C ARG A 280 0.51 1.53 5.01
N ILE A 281 1.63 2.13 4.65
CA ILE A 281 2.95 1.73 5.16
C ILE A 281 3.04 2.02 6.66
N GLU A 282 2.64 3.22 7.11
CA GLU A 282 2.62 3.59 8.53
C GLU A 282 1.80 2.60 9.36
N ALA A 283 0.56 2.30 8.94
CA ALA A 283 -0.31 1.36 9.64
C ALA A 283 0.30 -0.04 9.73
N PHE A 284 0.96 -0.49 8.67
CA PHE A 284 1.67 -1.76 8.66
C PHE A 284 2.87 -1.75 9.61
N LEU A 285 3.67 -0.68 9.62
CA LEU A 285 4.82 -0.57 10.52
C LEU A 285 4.39 -0.47 12.00
N GLU A 286 3.27 0.19 12.28
CA GLU A 286 2.65 0.22 13.61
C GLU A 286 2.24 -1.17 14.08
N SER A 287 1.59 -1.97 13.23
CA SER A 287 1.22 -3.35 13.58
C SER A 287 2.44 -4.24 13.81
N LEU A 288 3.55 -4.02 13.09
CA LEU A 288 4.82 -4.71 13.34
C LEU A 288 5.43 -4.35 14.71
N ARG A 289 5.32 -3.08 15.14
CA ARG A 289 5.84 -2.63 16.44
C ARG A 289 5.05 -3.24 17.61
N ALA A 290 3.74 -3.35 17.48
CA ALA A 290 2.89 -3.99 18.50
C ALA A 290 3.32 -5.45 18.74
N ASN A 291 3.53 -6.22 17.66
CA ASN A 291 3.96 -7.62 17.76
C ASN A 291 5.30 -7.82 18.48
N LYS A 292 6.24 -6.86 18.40
CA LYS A 292 7.56 -6.94 19.07
C LYS A 292 7.49 -6.75 20.58
N LYS A 293 6.61 -5.87 21.08
CA LYS A 293 6.47 -5.57 22.52
C LYS A 293 5.99 -6.77 23.35
N HIS A 294 5.57 -7.86 22.72
CA HIS A 294 5.14 -9.09 23.40
C HIS A 294 6.08 -10.29 23.24
N GLN A 295 7.23 -10.14 22.57
CA GLN A 295 8.28 -11.18 22.52
C GLN A 295 9.44 -10.94 23.49
N GLY A 296 9.47 -9.78 24.16
CA GLY A 296 10.29 -9.52 25.34
C GLY A 296 9.39 -9.02 26.46
N GLU A 297 9.60 -9.54 27.67
CA GLU A 297 8.95 -9.19 28.95
C GLU A 297 7.62 -9.90 29.28
N SER A 298 7.77 -11.12 29.81
CA SER A 298 7.06 -11.50 31.03
C SER A 298 7.89 -11.03 32.23
N THR A 299 7.53 -9.91 32.84
CA THR A 299 7.95 -9.61 34.21
C THR A 299 6.77 -9.05 34.97
N ASP A 300 6.21 -9.89 35.83
CA ASP A 300 5.53 -9.45 37.04
C ASP A 300 6.42 -8.44 37.76
N LYS A 301 5.93 -7.21 37.92
CA LYS A 301 6.37 -6.36 39.02
C LYS A 301 5.16 -5.73 39.68
N SER A 302 4.92 -6.28 40.87
CA SER A 302 4.14 -5.71 41.95
C SER A 302 4.54 -4.25 42.23
N SER A 303 3.50 -3.49 42.55
CA SER A 303 3.45 -2.17 43.18
C SER A 303 4.74 -1.63 43.81
N GLU A 304 5.03 -0.37 43.51
CA GLU A 304 5.46 0.57 44.55
C GLU A 304 5.01 2.01 44.23
N ASN A 305 4.44 2.64 45.26
CA ASN A 305 3.85 3.97 45.25
C ASN A 305 4.89 5.06 45.00
N ASN A 306 4.62 5.97 44.06
CA ASN A 306 5.09 7.35 44.14
C ASN A 306 4.12 8.32 43.47
N LYS A 307 3.62 9.28 44.27
CA LYS A 307 2.83 10.49 43.95
C LYS A 307 2.18 10.53 42.55
N ARG A 308 0.94 10.04 42.44
CA ARG A 308 0.11 10.12 41.23
C ARG A 308 -0.16 11.59 40.83
N ASN A 309 0.57 12.11 39.86
CA ASN A 309 -0.09 12.99 38.89
C ASN A 309 -1.16 12.13 38.21
N LYS A 310 -2.42 12.58 38.24
CA LYS A 310 -3.49 11.86 37.54
C LYS A 310 -3.16 11.87 36.06
N ILE A 311 -3.01 10.69 35.47
CA ILE A 311 -2.72 10.53 34.04
C ILE A 311 -4.03 10.75 33.29
N TYR A 312 -4.01 11.67 32.33
CA TYR A 312 -5.11 11.90 31.40
C TYR A 312 -4.55 11.92 29.98
N VAL A 313 -5.10 11.10 29.09
CA VAL A 313 -4.67 11.03 27.69
C VAL A 313 -5.81 11.44 26.79
N LEU A 314 -5.53 12.37 25.88
CA LEU A 314 -6.47 12.86 24.88
C LEU A 314 -6.22 12.15 23.55
N GLY A 315 -7.24 11.45 23.05
CA GLY A 315 -7.28 10.94 21.69
C GLY A 315 -8.14 11.85 20.81
N ILE A 316 -7.64 12.26 19.65
CA ILE A 316 -8.41 13.00 18.64
C ILE A 316 -8.39 12.23 17.33
N ASP A 317 -9.56 11.91 16.81
CA ASP A 317 -9.75 11.36 15.47
C ASP A 317 -10.31 12.44 14.55
N SER A 318 -9.47 12.94 13.64
CA SER A 318 -9.86 13.99 12.70
C SER A 318 -10.14 13.39 11.33
N GLY A 319 -11.38 13.00 11.11
CA GLY A 319 -11.91 12.54 9.82
C GLY A 319 -12.32 13.66 8.87
N SER A 320 -12.82 13.29 7.69
CA SER A 320 -13.21 14.23 6.63
C SER A 320 -14.54 14.94 6.85
N THR A 321 -15.44 14.35 7.67
CA THR A 321 -16.74 14.93 8.03
C THR A 321 -16.83 15.29 9.50
N SER A 322 -16.24 14.50 10.40
CA SER A 322 -16.26 14.77 11.84
C SER A 322 -14.86 14.69 12.46
N THR A 323 -14.67 15.49 13.49
CA THR A 323 -13.55 15.41 14.42
C THR A 323 -14.12 14.92 15.74
N ASN A 324 -13.59 13.81 16.25
CA ASN A 324 -14.05 13.14 17.47
C ASN A 324 -12.92 13.20 18.50
N ALA A 325 -13.23 13.43 19.78
CA ALA A 325 -12.21 13.47 20.82
C ALA A 325 -12.66 12.72 22.06
N VAL A 326 -11.71 12.06 22.72
CA VAL A 326 -11.93 11.28 23.94
C VAL A 326 -10.79 11.53 24.91
N ILE A 327 -11.11 11.80 26.16
CA ILE A 327 -10.16 11.81 27.28
C ILE A 327 -10.36 10.53 28.08
N ILE A 328 -9.29 9.78 28.28
CA ILE A 328 -9.26 8.63 29.20
C ILE A 328 -8.33 8.90 30.39
N ASP A 329 -8.62 8.27 31.53
CA ASP A 329 -7.72 8.25 32.68
C ASP A 329 -6.70 7.08 32.62
N GLY A 330 -5.81 7.03 33.60
CA GLY A 330 -4.82 5.95 33.75
C GLY A 330 -5.41 4.54 33.96
N GLU A 331 -6.69 4.43 34.30
CA GLU A 331 -7.42 3.17 34.47
C GLU A 331 -8.25 2.81 33.23
N LYS A 332 -8.10 3.57 32.13
CA LYS A 332 -8.81 3.42 30.85
C LYS A 332 -10.29 3.81 30.89
N HIS A 333 -10.75 4.55 31.91
CA HIS A 333 -12.11 5.06 31.93
C HIS A 333 -12.23 6.29 31.03
N ILE A 334 -13.29 6.34 30.21
CA ILE A 334 -13.64 7.53 29.43
C ILE A 334 -14.17 8.60 30.40
N ILE A 335 -13.45 9.71 30.51
CA ILE A 335 -13.82 10.84 31.38
C ILE A 335 -14.72 11.82 30.63
N ALA A 336 -14.37 12.11 29.38
CA ALA A 336 -15.17 12.95 28.50
C ALA A 336 -14.96 12.55 27.05
N ASP A 337 -16.00 12.71 26.26
CA ASP A 337 -15.97 12.56 24.81
C ASP A 337 -16.85 13.63 24.15
N ASP A 338 -16.53 13.99 22.91
CA ASP A 338 -17.40 14.81 22.07
C ASP A 338 -17.10 14.55 20.58
N THR A 339 -17.99 15.06 19.72
CA THR A 339 -17.89 15.00 18.27
C THR A 339 -18.36 16.32 17.68
N ILE A 340 -17.58 16.90 16.77
CA ILE A 340 -17.94 18.11 16.03
C ILE A 340 -17.71 17.93 14.52
N PRO A 341 -18.38 18.70 13.66
CA PRO A 341 -18.05 18.72 12.23
C PRO A 341 -16.59 19.15 11.98
N THR A 342 -15.91 18.47 11.06
CA THR A 342 -14.58 18.89 10.60
C THR A 342 -14.73 20.12 9.70
N GLY A 343 -14.13 21.23 10.10
CA GLY A 343 -14.13 22.48 9.33
C GLY A 343 -13.09 22.49 8.22
N ALA A 344 -13.03 23.59 7.47
CA ALA A 344 -12.06 23.78 6.40
C ALA A 344 -10.59 23.68 6.87
N LYS A 345 -10.33 24.01 8.15
CA LYS A 345 -9.04 23.84 8.80
C LYS A 345 -9.16 22.83 9.93
N VAL A 346 -8.52 21.68 9.73
CA VAL A 346 -8.46 20.59 10.69
C VAL A 346 -7.95 21.05 12.07
N SER A 347 -6.89 21.87 12.10
CA SER A 347 -6.31 22.36 13.35
C SER A 347 -7.31 23.15 14.21
N GLU A 348 -8.13 23.99 13.59
CA GLU A 348 -9.16 24.78 14.30
C GLU A 348 -10.25 23.88 14.89
N SER A 349 -10.68 22.84 14.16
CA SER A 349 -11.62 21.84 14.69
C SER A 349 -10.99 21.05 15.85
N ALA A 350 -9.72 20.68 15.74
CA ALA A 350 -9.00 19.97 16.79
C ALA A 350 -8.84 20.81 18.08
N GLU A 351 -8.54 22.11 17.97
CA GLU A 351 -8.47 23.01 19.13
C GLU A 351 -9.85 23.21 19.79
N LYS A 352 -10.89 23.44 18.98
CA LYS A 352 -12.26 23.61 19.46
C LYS A 352 -12.73 22.38 20.22
N ILE A 353 -12.52 21.19 19.66
CA ILE A 353 -12.96 19.96 20.32
C ILE A 353 -12.13 19.69 21.58
N ARG A 354 -10.81 19.94 21.55
CA ARG A 354 -9.94 19.84 22.74
C ARG A 354 -10.47 20.68 23.89
N SER A 355 -10.73 21.96 23.64
CA SER A 355 -11.30 22.88 24.65
C SER A 355 -12.65 22.39 25.19
N LYS A 356 -13.50 21.83 24.32
CA LYS A 356 -14.82 21.31 24.71
C LYS A 356 -14.73 20.07 25.60
N VAL A 357 -13.88 19.09 25.25
CA VAL A 357 -13.73 17.86 26.04
C VAL A 357 -12.99 18.10 27.36
N THR A 358 -11.99 18.97 27.41
CA THR A 358 -11.31 19.32 28.67
C THR A 358 -12.26 20.04 29.62
N SER A 359 -13.04 21.01 29.10
CA SER A 359 -14.09 21.67 29.90
C SER A 359 -15.14 20.68 30.41
N LYS A 360 -15.59 19.73 29.59
CA LYS A 360 -16.56 18.68 29.98
C LYS A 360 -15.97 17.72 31.03
N ALA A 361 -14.67 17.47 30.97
CA ALA A 361 -13.94 16.66 31.96
C ALA A 361 -13.63 17.43 33.27
N GLY A 362 -13.84 18.75 33.32
CA GLY A 362 -13.40 19.59 34.44
C GLY A 362 -11.87 19.69 34.56
N LEU A 363 -11.15 19.59 33.43
CA LEU A 363 -9.70 19.62 33.34
C LEU A 363 -9.23 20.88 32.59
N ALA A 364 -8.04 21.36 32.92
CA ALA A 364 -7.31 22.30 32.09
C ALA A 364 -6.51 21.55 31.01
N GLU A 365 -6.20 22.21 29.88
CA GLU A 365 -5.41 21.57 28.81
C GLU A 365 -4.04 21.08 29.28
N LYS A 366 -3.42 21.78 30.25
CA LYS A 366 -2.15 21.39 30.88
C LYS A 366 -2.23 20.11 31.73
N ASP A 367 -3.43 19.66 32.08
CA ASP A 367 -3.64 18.44 32.85
C ASP A 367 -3.62 17.20 31.94
N ILE A 368 -3.66 17.39 30.62
CA ILE A 368 -3.50 16.32 29.63
C ILE A 368 -2.03 15.92 29.58
N THR A 369 -1.76 14.68 29.93
CA THR A 369 -0.42 14.08 29.97
C THR A 369 0.14 13.82 28.57
N MET A 370 -0.73 13.41 27.64
CA MET A 370 -0.35 13.15 26.25
C MET A 370 -1.57 13.32 25.35
N THR A 371 -1.36 13.88 24.17
CA THR A 371 -2.34 14.00 23.08
C THR A 371 -1.90 13.16 21.89
N VAL A 372 -2.74 12.21 21.50
CA VAL A 372 -2.53 11.37 20.31
C VAL A 372 -3.59 11.68 19.28
N THR A 373 -3.18 11.86 18.02
CA THR A 373 -4.11 12.12 16.93
C THR A 373 -4.11 11.02 15.87
N THR A 374 -5.27 10.85 15.25
CA THR A 374 -5.56 9.85 14.21
C THR A 374 -6.52 10.42 13.15
N GLY A 375 -6.84 9.62 12.14
CA GLY A 375 -7.63 10.03 10.99
C GLY A 375 -6.81 10.75 9.92
N TYR A 376 -7.49 11.25 8.89
CA TYR A 376 -6.87 11.95 7.74
C TYR A 376 -6.16 13.25 8.18
N GLY A 377 -6.75 13.96 9.13
CA GLY A 377 -6.26 15.24 9.62
C GLY A 377 -5.09 15.18 10.60
N ARG A 378 -4.67 13.98 11.05
CA ARG A 378 -3.69 13.80 12.14
C ARG A 378 -2.38 14.58 11.96
N VAL A 379 -1.87 14.66 10.73
CA VAL A 379 -0.60 15.37 10.44
C VAL A 379 -0.71 16.89 10.50
N SER A 380 -1.94 17.42 10.51
CA SER A 380 -2.23 18.86 10.48
C SER A 380 -2.56 19.44 11.86
N ILE A 381 -2.35 18.68 12.94
CA ILE A 381 -2.64 19.07 14.31
C ILE A 381 -1.31 19.30 15.06
N PRO A 382 -0.81 20.54 15.18
CA PRO A 382 0.55 20.83 15.64
C PRO A 382 0.79 20.59 17.13
N PHE A 383 -0.27 20.55 17.94
CA PHE A 383 -0.19 20.29 19.37
C PHE A 383 -0.23 18.79 19.73
N ALA A 384 -0.33 17.91 18.72
CA ALA A 384 -0.30 16.47 18.94
C ALA A 384 1.12 16.05 19.37
N ASP A 385 1.23 15.33 20.48
CA ASP A 385 2.51 14.75 20.89
C ASP A 385 2.88 13.57 19.99
N ARG A 386 1.86 12.87 19.47
CA ARG A 386 2.03 11.69 18.62
C ARG A 386 0.89 11.51 17.62
N ASN A 387 1.24 10.96 16.46
CA ASN A 387 0.28 10.54 15.45
C ASN A 387 0.28 9.02 15.33
N VAL A 388 -0.92 8.44 15.23
CA VAL A 388 -1.14 7.00 15.04
C VAL A 388 -2.17 6.83 13.92
N THR A 389 -2.03 5.80 13.10
CA THR A 389 -3.00 5.57 12.01
C THR A 389 -4.38 5.17 12.52
N GLU A 390 -5.41 5.56 11.77
CA GLU A 390 -6.82 5.24 12.05
C GLU A 390 -7.05 3.72 12.09
N ILE A 391 -6.33 2.95 11.30
CA ILE A 391 -6.39 1.49 11.28
C ILE A 391 -5.96 0.90 12.64
N SER A 392 -4.81 1.32 13.14
CA SER A 392 -4.30 0.89 14.45
C SER A 392 -5.22 1.35 15.58
N CYS A 393 -5.72 2.58 15.50
CA CYS A 393 -6.64 3.14 16.47
C CYS A 393 -7.97 2.38 16.50
N HIS A 394 -8.63 2.15 15.37
CA HIS A 394 -9.87 1.36 15.33
C HIS A 394 -9.67 -0.06 15.85
N GLY A 395 -8.52 -0.69 15.56
CA GLY A 395 -8.15 -1.98 16.16
C GLY A 395 -8.15 -1.95 17.69
N LYS A 396 -7.44 -0.98 18.29
CA LYS A 396 -7.38 -0.79 19.76
C LYS A 396 -8.72 -0.41 20.37
N GLY A 397 -9.44 0.53 19.74
CA GLY A 397 -10.76 0.99 20.18
C GLY A 397 -11.79 -0.13 20.15
N ALA A 398 -11.78 -0.98 19.12
CA ALA A 398 -12.66 -2.14 19.05
C ALA A 398 -12.40 -3.12 20.19
N GLN A 399 -11.13 -3.43 20.48
CA GLN A 399 -10.77 -4.30 21.60
C GLN A 399 -11.18 -3.74 22.97
N TYR A 400 -11.19 -2.41 23.12
CA TYR A 400 -11.67 -1.75 24.33
C TYR A 400 -13.17 -1.97 24.55
N PHE A 401 -13.99 -1.79 23.51
CA PHE A 401 -15.44 -1.97 23.62
C PHE A 401 -15.88 -3.43 23.64
N ASN A 402 -15.18 -4.31 22.92
CA ASN A 402 -15.46 -5.73 22.90
C ASN A 402 -14.18 -6.54 22.54
N PRO A 403 -13.55 -7.25 23.51
CA PRO A 403 -12.32 -8.00 23.28
C PRO A 403 -12.48 -9.22 22.35
N ASN A 404 -13.72 -9.64 22.09
CA ASN A 404 -13.99 -10.77 21.20
C ASN A 404 -13.94 -10.38 19.71
N VAL A 405 -14.03 -9.08 19.38
CA VAL A 405 -14.06 -8.62 17.98
C VAL A 405 -12.82 -9.09 17.21
N ARG A 406 -13.04 -9.67 16.02
CA ARG A 406 -11.96 -10.08 15.11
C ARG A 406 -12.01 -9.41 13.76
N THR A 407 -13.13 -8.81 13.38
CA THR A 407 -13.22 -8.06 12.13
C THR A 407 -13.98 -6.75 12.35
N ILE A 408 -13.40 -5.64 11.90
CA ILE A 408 -13.98 -4.31 11.99
C ILE A 408 -14.32 -3.84 10.57
N LEU A 409 -15.55 -3.35 10.40
CA LEU A 409 -15.99 -2.60 9.23
C LEU A 409 -16.18 -1.14 9.64
N ASP A 410 -15.24 -0.28 9.27
CA ASP A 410 -15.35 1.15 9.47
C ASP A 410 -15.97 1.80 8.24
N ILE A 411 -17.07 2.54 8.41
CA ILE A 411 -17.67 3.33 7.32
C ILE A 411 -17.78 4.78 7.77
N GLY A 412 -16.78 5.57 7.33
CA GLY A 412 -16.68 6.99 7.58
C GLY A 412 -17.47 7.85 6.57
N GLY A 413 -17.14 9.14 6.53
CA GLY A 413 -17.78 10.10 5.63
C GLY A 413 -17.35 9.97 4.17
N GLN A 414 -16.07 9.66 3.91
CA GLN A 414 -15.51 9.60 2.55
C GLN A 414 -14.89 8.25 2.20
N ASP A 415 -14.51 7.45 3.20
CA ASP A 415 -13.87 6.16 2.98
C ASP A 415 -14.55 5.05 3.79
N SER A 416 -14.12 3.81 3.51
CA SER A 416 -14.47 2.65 4.31
C SER A 416 -13.28 1.73 4.46
N LYS A 417 -13.19 1.04 5.58
CA LYS A 417 -12.07 0.17 5.93
C LYS A 417 -12.58 -1.17 6.44
N ALA A 418 -11.95 -2.24 6.01
CA ALA A 418 -12.12 -3.55 6.62
C ALA A 418 -10.80 -3.94 7.28
N ILE A 419 -10.84 -4.24 8.58
CA ILE A 419 -9.68 -4.50 9.42
C ILE A 419 -9.90 -5.85 10.09
N ARG A 420 -8.99 -6.80 9.87
CA ARG A 420 -8.97 -8.08 10.57
C ARG A 420 -7.94 -8.04 11.69
N LEU A 421 -8.35 -8.49 12.88
CA LEU A 421 -7.51 -8.62 14.04
C LEU A 421 -7.04 -10.07 14.23
N ASN A 422 -5.86 -10.26 14.81
CA ASN A 422 -5.35 -11.57 15.21
C ASN A 422 -5.97 -12.01 16.56
N GLY A 423 -5.61 -13.20 17.04
CA GLY A 423 -6.09 -13.72 18.32
C GLY A 423 -5.70 -12.90 19.56
N LYS A 424 -4.77 -11.95 19.43
CA LYS A 424 -4.34 -11.01 20.47
C LYS A 424 -5.03 -9.65 20.37
N GLY A 425 -5.91 -9.45 19.38
CA GLY A 425 -6.58 -8.17 19.15
C GLY A 425 -5.74 -7.15 18.36
N GLU A 426 -4.62 -7.55 17.77
CA GLU A 426 -3.75 -6.67 16.97
C GLU A 426 -4.13 -6.74 15.48
N VAL A 427 -3.87 -5.67 14.73
CA VAL A 427 -4.17 -5.61 13.29
C VAL A 427 -3.34 -6.64 12.51
N ALA A 428 -4.03 -7.62 11.93
CA ALA A 428 -3.43 -8.71 11.15
C ALA A 428 -3.44 -8.41 9.64
N ASP A 429 -4.54 -7.87 9.14
CA ASP A 429 -4.72 -7.52 7.73
C ASP A 429 -5.74 -6.40 7.61
N PHE A 430 -5.63 -5.56 6.58
CA PHE A 430 -6.57 -4.48 6.36
C PHE A 430 -6.66 -4.09 4.89
N VAL A 431 -7.79 -3.49 4.54
CA VAL A 431 -8.03 -2.88 3.24
C VAL A 431 -8.88 -1.63 3.42
N MET A 432 -8.64 -0.63 2.58
CA MET A 432 -9.39 0.62 2.56
C MET A 432 -9.88 0.95 1.16
N ASN A 433 -10.98 1.70 1.09
CA ASN A 433 -11.51 2.28 -0.14
C ASN A 433 -11.73 3.77 0.07
N ASP A 434 -10.81 4.59 -0.42
CA ASP A 434 -10.74 6.05 -0.24
C ASP A 434 -11.00 6.85 -1.54
N LYS A 435 -11.03 6.18 -2.70
CA LYS A 435 -11.26 6.82 -4.00
C LYS A 435 -12.75 6.89 -4.40
N CYS A 436 -13.64 6.26 -3.64
CA CYS A 436 -15.05 6.12 -4.02
C CYS A 436 -15.98 6.43 -2.85
N ALA A 437 -16.63 7.59 -2.89
CA ALA A 437 -17.64 7.99 -1.90
C ALA A 437 -18.86 7.06 -1.87
N ALA A 438 -19.15 6.35 -2.97
CA ALA A 438 -20.28 5.44 -3.01
C ALA A 438 -20.05 4.26 -2.05
N GLY A 439 -20.93 4.14 -1.05
CA GLY A 439 -20.76 3.22 0.09
C GLY A 439 -20.48 3.89 1.44
N THR A 440 -20.36 5.22 1.48
CA THR A 440 -19.93 5.98 2.68
C THR A 440 -21.00 6.99 3.15
N GLY A 441 -20.72 7.73 4.23
CA GLY A 441 -21.60 8.77 4.74
C GLY A 441 -21.97 9.83 3.71
N ARG A 442 -21.02 10.28 2.87
CA ARG A 442 -21.30 11.27 1.80
C ARG A 442 -22.25 10.76 0.74
N PHE A 443 -22.24 9.46 0.49
CA PHE A 443 -23.23 8.85 -0.40
C PHE A 443 -24.63 8.90 0.22
N LEU A 444 -24.76 8.60 1.51
CA LEU A 444 -26.03 8.75 2.21
C LEU A 444 -26.51 10.21 2.25
N GLU A 445 -25.62 11.18 2.47
CA GLU A 445 -25.94 12.62 2.40
C GLU A 445 -26.46 13.04 1.02
N ALA A 446 -25.82 12.56 -0.05
CA ALA A 446 -26.27 12.79 -1.41
C ALA A 446 -27.68 12.21 -1.64
N MET A 447 -27.88 10.93 -1.31
CA MET A 447 -29.18 10.28 -1.49
C MET A 447 -30.28 10.92 -0.63
N ALA A 448 -29.97 11.32 0.60
CA ALA A 448 -30.89 12.00 1.50
C ALA A 448 -31.41 13.31 0.88
N ARG A 449 -30.49 14.12 0.33
CA ARG A 449 -30.86 15.35 -0.39
C ARG A 449 -31.73 15.08 -1.60
N THR A 450 -31.39 14.08 -2.42
CA THR A 450 -32.21 13.71 -3.60
C THR A 450 -33.61 13.24 -3.22
N LEU A 451 -33.75 12.58 -2.06
CA LEU A 451 -35.03 12.09 -1.55
C LEU A 451 -35.77 13.11 -0.69
N GLU A 452 -35.20 14.30 -0.47
CA GLU A 452 -35.71 15.33 0.44
C GLU A 452 -35.96 14.77 1.85
N LEU A 453 -34.95 14.08 2.39
CA LEU A 453 -34.93 13.51 3.73
C LEU A 453 -33.68 13.99 4.47
N ASP A 454 -33.74 14.00 5.79
CA ASP A 454 -32.54 14.07 6.62
C ASP A 454 -31.82 12.71 6.65
N VAL A 455 -30.50 12.72 6.78
CA VAL A 455 -29.69 11.47 6.84
C VAL A 455 -30.14 10.56 7.98
N SER A 456 -30.57 11.13 9.10
CA SER A 456 -31.11 10.40 10.26
C SER A 456 -32.44 9.70 9.96
N GLU A 457 -33.21 10.16 8.98
CA GLU A 457 -34.50 9.57 8.62
C GLU A 457 -34.35 8.35 7.71
N LEU A 458 -33.24 8.24 6.97
CA LEU A 458 -33.01 7.14 6.02
C LEU A 458 -33.12 5.76 6.70
N GLY A 459 -32.55 5.60 7.90
CA GLY A 459 -32.62 4.34 8.65
C GLY A 459 -34.07 3.92 8.93
N PRO A 460 -34.84 4.72 9.71
CA PRO A 460 -36.25 4.45 9.98
C PRO A 460 -37.14 4.29 8.75
N VAL A 461 -36.88 5.06 7.67
CA VAL A 461 -37.66 4.99 6.42
C VAL A 461 -37.42 3.66 5.69
N SER A 462 -36.16 3.22 5.59
CA SER A 462 -35.78 1.93 4.98
C SER A 462 -36.48 0.74 5.62
N MET A 463 -36.67 0.78 6.94
CA MET A 463 -37.28 -0.30 7.72
C MET A 463 -38.77 -0.52 7.39
N LYS A 464 -39.40 0.40 6.67
CA LYS A 464 -40.80 0.32 6.21
C LYS A 464 -40.93 -0.26 4.80
N SER A 465 -39.83 -0.62 4.14
CA SER A 465 -39.85 -1.17 2.78
C SER A 465 -40.67 -2.45 2.71
N THR A 466 -41.41 -2.60 1.61
CA THR A 466 -42.23 -3.78 1.30
C THR A 466 -41.84 -4.44 -0.02
N LYS A 467 -41.07 -3.75 -0.87
CA LYS A 467 -40.64 -4.25 -2.19
C LYS A 467 -39.15 -4.04 -2.36
N ALA A 468 -38.50 -5.02 -2.99
CA ALA A 468 -37.10 -4.90 -3.37
C ALA A 468 -36.97 -3.95 -4.57
N VAL A 469 -36.19 -2.89 -4.40
CA VAL A 469 -35.70 -2.02 -5.46
C VAL A 469 -34.19 -2.16 -5.52
N ALA A 470 -33.65 -2.43 -6.70
CA ALA A 470 -32.21 -2.51 -6.91
C ALA A 470 -31.67 -1.14 -7.33
N ILE A 471 -30.53 -0.74 -6.76
CA ILE A 471 -29.71 0.37 -7.23
C ILE A 471 -28.50 -0.23 -7.93
N SER A 472 -28.42 -0.04 -9.24
CA SER A 472 -27.40 -0.66 -10.10
C SER A 472 -26.11 0.17 -10.20
N SER A 473 -26.22 1.49 -9.99
CA SER A 473 -25.10 2.42 -10.17
C SER A 473 -24.14 2.43 -8.98
N MET A 474 -22.87 2.14 -9.25
CA MET A 474 -21.79 2.12 -8.25
C MET A 474 -21.12 3.49 -8.03
N CYS A 475 -21.49 4.52 -8.80
CA CYS A 475 -21.00 5.90 -8.70
C CYS A 475 -22.10 6.79 -8.08
N THR A 476 -21.74 7.66 -7.13
CA THR A 476 -22.71 8.56 -6.46
C THR A 476 -23.52 9.38 -7.45
N VAL A 477 -22.88 9.97 -8.48
CA VAL A 477 -23.56 10.82 -9.48
C VAL A 477 -24.60 10.04 -10.30
N PHE A 478 -24.26 8.82 -10.70
CA PHE A 478 -25.19 7.96 -11.44
C PHE A 478 -26.28 7.40 -10.55
N ALA A 479 -25.97 7.09 -9.28
CA ALA A 479 -26.97 6.67 -8.30
C ALA A 479 -27.99 7.77 -8.01
N GLU A 480 -27.59 9.04 -7.95
CA GLU A 480 -28.53 10.17 -7.83
C GLU A 480 -29.50 10.20 -9.01
N SER A 481 -28.99 10.06 -10.23
CA SER A 481 -29.80 10.03 -11.45
C SER A 481 -30.77 8.83 -11.47
N GLU A 482 -30.30 7.66 -11.02
CA GLU A 482 -31.11 6.45 -10.89
C GLU A 482 -32.22 6.61 -9.85
N VAL A 483 -31.91 7.21 -8.69
CA VAL A 483 -32.90 7.52 -7.65
C VAL A 483 -33.96 8.48 -8.17
N ILE A 484 -33.59 9.54 -8.90
CA ILE A 484 -34.55 10.46 -9.53
C ILE A 484 -35.48 9.71 -10.49
N SER A 485 -34.93 8.80 -11.29
CA SER A 485 -35.73 7.96 -12.20
C SER A 485 -36.72 7.06 -11.45
N LEU A 486 -36.30 6.46 -10.32
CA LEU A 486 -37.18 5.63 -9.48
C LEU A 486 -38.30 6.45 -8.82
N ILE A 487 -38.01 7.68 -8.40
CA ILE A 487 -39.02 8.63 -7.91
C ILE A 487 -40.03 8.95 -9.03
N ALA A 488 -39.56 9.26 -10.24
CA ALA A 488 -40.42 9.54 -11.40
C ALA A 488 -41.29 8.33 -11.81
N GLN A 489 -40.84 7.11 -11.51
CA GLN A 489 -41.61 5.88 -11.68
C GLN A 489 -42.59 5.60 -10.53
N ASN A 490 -42.80 6.55 -9.60
CA ASN A 490 -43.65 6.42 -8.43
C ASN A 490 -43.29 5.22 -7.54
N LYS A 491 -41.99 4.93 -7.38
CA LYS A 491 -41.53 3.98 -6.36
C LYS A 491 -41.57 4.63 -4.99
N GLU A 492 -41.99 3.86 -3.98
CA GLU A 492 -42.05 4.33 -2.61
C GLU A 492 -40.66 4.69 -2.08
N LYS A 493 -40.55 5.82 -1.37
CA LYS A 493 -39.26 6.28 -0.79
C LYS A 493 -38.64 5.19 0.09
N ALA A 494 -39.45 4.46 0.87
CA ALA A 494 -39.00 3.37 1.73
C ALA A 494 -38.28 2.26 0.93
N ASP A 495 -38.83 1.87 -0.22
CA ASP A 495 -38.24 0.83 -1.07
C ASP A 495 -36.94 1.31 -1.74
N ILE A 496 -36.90 2.58 -2.17
CA ILE A 496 -35.68 3.19 -2.73
C ILE A 496 -34.56 3.24 -1.68
N VAL A 497 -34.85 3.70 -0.45
CA VAL A 497 -33.85 3.78 0.62
C VAL A 497 -33.35 2.39 1.01
N HIS A 498 -34.23 1.39 1.03
CA HIS A 498 -33.81 0.01 1.24
C HIS A 498 -32.87 -0.50 0.14
N GLY A 499 -33.14 -0.16 -1.12
CA GLY A 499 -32.23 -0.41 -2.24
C GLY A 499 -30.87 0.25 -2.09
N ILE A 500 -30.84 1.51 -1.62
CA ILE A 500 -29.61 2.25 -1.31
C ILE A 500 -28.79 1.55 -0.22
N HIS A 501 -29.42 1.12 0.87
CA HIS A 501 -28.76 0.39 1.96
C HIS A 501 -28.18 -0.95 1.49
N ASN A 502 -28.92 -1.69 0.66
CA ASN A 502 -28.44 -2.93 0.06
C ASN A 502 -27.23 -2.72 -0.87
N ALA A 503 -27.19 -1.62 -1.62
CA ALA A 503 -26.04 -1.27 -2.44
C ALA A 503 -24.79 -0.97 -1.58
N ILE A 504 -24.96 -0.23 -0.47
CA ILE A 504 -23.89 0.02 0.52
C ILE A 504 -23.41 -1.31 1.13
N ALA A 505 -24.34 -2.17 1.55
CA ALA A 505 -24.01 -3.47 2.13
C ALA A 505 -23.25 -4.38 1.15
N GLY A 506 -23.60 -4.36 -0.14
CA GLY A 506 -22.87 -5.07 -1.18
C GLY A 506 -21.40 -4.63 -1.30
N LYS A 507 -21.14 -3.32 -1.21
CA LYS A 507 -19.77 -2.78 -1.20
C LYS A 507 -19.02 -3.13 0.07
N ALA A 508 -19.66 -2.96 1.22
CA ALA A 508 -19.08 -3.32 2.51
C ALA A 508 -18.65 -4.80 2.56
N PHE A 509 -19.51 -5.70 2.07
CA PHE A 509 -19.22 -7.13 1.98
C PHE A 509 -18.06 -7.44 1.03
N SER A 510 -18.02 -6.80 -0.14
CA SER A 510 -16.90 -6.95 -1.08
C SER A 510 -15.57 -6.49 -0.48
N LEU A 511 -15.58 -5.40 0.29
CA LEU A 511 -14.41 -4.90 0.99
C LEU A 511 -13.95 -5.88 2.08
N LEU A 512 -14.87 -6.33 2.94
CA LEU A 512 -14.60 -7.31 4.00
C LEU A 512 -13.99 -8.61 3.47
N SER A 513 -14.51 -9.10 2.34
CA SER A 513 -14.06 -10.36 1.72
C SER A 513 -12.56 -10.38 1.38
N ARG A 514 -11.93 -9.20 1.20
CA ARG A 514 -10.51 -9.08 0.82
C ARG A 514 -9.54 -9.34 1.98
N VAL A 515 -10.01 -9.24 3.22
CA VAL A 515 -9.20 -9.47 4.44
C VAL A 515 -9.48 -10.84 5.07
N GLU A 516 -10.14 -11.75 4.36
CA GLU A 516 -10.55 -13.09 4.82
C GLU A 516 -11.15 -13.03 6.25
N PRO A 517 -12.37 -12.46 6.35
CA PRO A 517 -12.94 -12.01 7.61
C PRO A 517 -13.14 -13.16 8.59
N GLN A 518 -13.05 -12.85 9.88
CA GLN A 518 -13.32 -13.77 10.99
C GLN A 518 -14.59 -13.34 11.76
N PRO A 519 -15.38 -14.29 12.30
CA PRO A 519 -16.55 -13.99 13.14
C PRO A 519 -16.23 -13.09 14.33
N GLU A 520 -17.26 -12.51 14.95
CA GLU A 520 -17.18 -11.38 15.89
C GLU A 520 -16.86 -10.06 15.17
N TYR A 521 -17.90 -9.55 14.51
CA TYR A 521 -17.84 -8.37 13.66
C TYR A 521 -18.23 -7.13 14.43
N MET A 522 -17.51 -6.03 14.23
CA MET A 522 -17.88 -4.70 14.71
C MET A 522 -18.03 -3.76 13.53
N MET A 523 -19.02 -2.86 13.59
CA MET A 523 -19.10 -1.75 12.64
C MET A 523 -18.89 -0.42 13.37
N THR A 524 -18.03 0.43 12.81
CA THR A 524 -17.63 1.74 13.37
C THR A 524 -17.87 2.87 12.38
N GLY A 525 -17.69 4.11 12.85
CA GLY A 525 -17.90 5.31 12.04
C GLY A 525 -19.35 5.80 12.06
N GLY A 526 -19.57 7.01 11.53
CA GLY A 526 -20.87 7.68 11.61
C GLY A 526 -22.02 6.93 10.92
N VAL A 527 -21.73 6.11 9.91
CA VAL A 527 -22.76 5.33 9.19
C VAL A 527 -23.35 4.22 10.05
N ALA A 528 -22.66 3.79 11.12
CA ALA A 528 -23.18 2.77 12.05
C ALA A 528 -24.41 3.23 12.83
N HIS A 529 -24.70 4.54 12.87
CA HIS A 529 -25.98 5.07 13.39
C HIS A 529 -27.18 4.74 12.50
N ASN A 530 -26.95 4.45 11.22
CA ASN A 530 -28.02 4.12 10.29
C ASN A 530 -28.42 2.64 10.43
N ALA A 531 -29.46 2.40 11.22
CA ALA A 531 -29.98 1.06 11.50
C ALA A 531 -30.35 0.25 10.23
N GLY A 532 -30.75 0.94 9.14
CA GLY A 532 -31.06 0.28 7.87
C GLY A 532 -29.80 -0.24 7.16
N VAL A 533 -28.70 0.52 7.18
CA VAL A 533 -27.39 0.06 6.68
C VAL A 533 -26.87 -1.09 7.54
N VAL A 534 -26.91 -0.96 8.87
CA VAL A 534 -26.48 -2.02 9.79
C VAL A 534 -27.23 -3.31 9.48
N LYS A 535 -28.56 -3.25 9.38
CA LYS A 535 -29.39 -4.42 9.05
C LYS A 535 -29.03 -5.02 7.69
N ALA A 536 -28.90 -4.21 6.64
CA ALA A 536 -28.53 -4.69 5.31
C ALA A 536 -27.14 -5.36 5.29
N VAL A 537 -26.18 -4.83 6.05
CA VAL A 537 -24.85 -5.44 6.21
C VAL A 537 -24.94 -6.75 6.97
N GLU A 538 -25.67 -6.82 8.08
CA GLU A 538 -25.89 -8.05 8.85
C GLU A 538 -26.54 -9.16 8.01
N GLU A 539 -27.57 -8.82 7.24
CA GLU A 539 -28.25 -9.74 6.32
C GLU A 539 -27.31 -10.28 5.25
N LYS A 540 -26.46 -9.41 4.68
CA LYS A 540 -25.48 -9.81 3.67
C LYS A 540 -24.35 -10.67 4.25
N LEU A 541 -23.93 -10.37 5.47
CA LEU A 541 -22.88 -11.07 6.19
C LEU A 541 -23.34 -12.42 6.74
N GLY A 542 -24.65 -12.56 7.02
CA GLY A 542 -25.21 -13.72 7.72
C GLY A 542 -24.81 -13.76 9.20
N ALA A 543 -24.38 -12.63 9.77
CA ALA A 543 -23.93 -12.52 11.16
C ALA A 543 -24.30 -11.16 11.75
N LYS A 544 -24.39 -11.10 13.08
CA LYS A 544 -24.66 -9.85 13.80
C LYS A 544 -23.41 -8.97 13.90
N LEU A 545 -23.62 -7.66 13.83
CA LEU A 545 -22.61 -6.66 14.08
C LEU A 545 -22.70 -6.19 15.52
N PHE A 546 -21.56 -6.11 16.20
CA PHE A 546 -21.43 -5.34 17.43
C PHE A 546 -21.35 -3.85 17.09
N ILE A 547 -22.27 -3.07 17.65
CA ILE A 547 -22.31 -1.61 17.53
C ILE A 547 -22.21 -1.03 18.95
N CYS A 548 -21.13 -0.29 19.23
CA CYS A 548 -21.01 0.41 20.50
C CYS A 548 -21.91 1.67 20.51
N HIS A 549 -22.18 2.22 21.70
CA HIS A 549 -23.11 3.34 21.86
C HIS A 549 -22.75 4.58 21.01
N LYS A 550 -21.46 4.88 20.89
CA LYS A 550 -20.91 5.95 20.04
C LYS A 550 -19.90 5.36 19.05
N PRO A 551 -20.35 4.85 17.89
CA PRO A 551 -19.47 4.18 16.93
C PRO A 551 -18.44 5.10 16.27
N GLU A 552 -18.66 6.41 16.25
CA GLU A 552 -17.77 7.42 15.67
C GLU A 552 -16.54 7.72 16.55
N ILE A 553 -16.61 7.51 17.87
CA ILE A 553 -15.49 7.83 18.76
C ILE A 553 -14.45 6.69 18.85
N VAL A 554 -14.69 5.55 18.22
CA VAL A 554 -13.86 4.34 18.37
C VAL A 554 -12.41 4.60 17.97
N GLY A 555 -12.19 5.36 16.89
CA GLY A 555 -10.85 5.81 16.49
C GLY A 555 -10.17 6.67 17.56
N ALA A 556 -10.90 7.65 18.11
CA ALA A 556 -10.38 8.53 19.16
C ALA A 556 -10.06 7.76 20.47
N VAL A 557 -10.90 6.80 20.87
CA VAL A 557 -10.61 5.89 21.99
C VAL A 557 -9.30 5.13 21.73
N GLY A 558 -9.14 4.58 20.53
CA GLY A 558 -7.92 3.89 20.11
C GLY A 558 -6.66 4.74 20.17
N ALA A 559 -6.76 6.01 19.77
CA ALA A 559 -5.67 6.98 19.88
C ALA A 559 -5.30 7.25 21.35
N ALA A 560 -6.30 7.49 22.21
CA ALA A 560 -6.09 7.71 23.64
C ALA A 560 -5.42 6.50 24.31
N LEU A 561 -5.85 5.27 23.97
CA LEU A 561 -5.25 4.03 24.47
C LEU A 561 -3.80 3.86 24.01
N ALA A 562 -3.48 4.22 22.76
CA ALA A 562 -2.12 4.16 22.25
C ALA A 562 -1.18 5.11 23.00
N GLY A 563 -1.66 6.30 23.36
CA GLY A 563 -0.91 7.25 24.19
C GLY A 563 -0.74 6.76 25.63
N LEU A 564 -1.81 6.21 26.23
CA LEU A 564 -1.74 5.68 27.59
C LEU A 564 -0.75 4.52 27.71
N GLU A 565 -0.72 3.61 26.73
CA GLU A 565 0.29 2.54 26.70
C GLU A 565 1.72 3.09 26.67
N GLU A 566 1.96 4.20 25.98
CA GLU A 566 3.28 4.85 25.93
C GLU A 566 3.64 5.51 27.25
N VAL A 567 2.72 6.27 27.83
CA VAL A 567 2.89 6.91 29.15
C VAL A 567 3.15 5.88 30.26
N LEU A 568 2.57 4.69 30.17
CA LEU A 568 2.78 3.61 31.14
C LEU A 568 4.03 2.75 30.85
N SER A 569 4.55 2.77 29.61
CA SER A 569 5.75 2.02 29.23
C SER A 569 7.05 2.79 29.47
N GLY A 570 6.98 4.12 29.58
CA GLY A 570 8.11 5.01 29.89
C GLY A 570 8.17 5.33 31.37
#